data_AF-A0A926DPH1-F1
#
_entry.id   AF-A0A926DPH1-F1
#
_cell.length_a   1.000
_cell.length_b   1.000
_cell.length_c   1.000
_cell.angle_alpha   90.00
_cell.angle_beta   90.00
_cell.angle_gamma   90.00
#
_symmetry.space_group_name_H-M   'P 1'
#
loop_
_entity.id
_entity.type
_entity.pdbx_description
1 polymer ?
#
loop_
_entity_poly.entity_id
_entity_poly.type
_entity_poly.pdbx_seq_one_letter_code
_entity_poly.pdbx_strand_id
1 'polypeptide(L)'
;MSVITELIRQEQDGTISFGNYEAASKQKLADFEVDGDLYYIKTYREITRVEKNGSLLLESIPGCTVHHFANDGYRVTFSLETYRDTTVTLELESDREYKIFMDDEEVDKVKANLAGKVTFSTEAIEQSIQIRIEKI
;
A
#
# COMPACT_ATOMS: atom_id res chain seq x y z
N MET A 1 -3.25 17.02 -5.81
CA MET A 1 -3.61 15.63 -6.14
C MET A 1 -5.07 15.44 -5.75
N SER A 2 -5.84 14.65 -6.50
CA SER A 2 -7.28 14.51 -6.27
C SER A 2 -7.49 13.57 -5.09
N VAL A 3 -8.21 14.04 -4.06
CA VAL A 3 -8.65 13.19 -2.95
C VAL A 3 -9.38 11.98 -3.53
N ILE A 4 -8.89 10.78 -3.21
CA ILE A 4 -9.57 9.52 -3.51
C ILE A 4 -10.92 9.56 -2.79
N THR A 5 -11.99 9.83 -3.54
CA THR A 5 -13.36 9.93 -2.98
C THR A 5 -13.98 8.55 -2.80
N GLU A 6 -13.50 7.57 -3.57
CA GLU A 6 -13.90 6.17 -3.58
C GLU A 6 -12.85 5.35 -2.82
N LEU A 7 -13.19 4.56 -1.80
CA LEU A 7 -12.19 3.90 -0.94
C LEU A 7 -11.10 3.11 -1.69
N ILE A 8 -11.47 2.56 -2.84
CA ILE A 8 -10.62 1.86 -3.79
C ILE A 8 -11.17 2.08 -5.19
N ARG A 9 -10.30 2.19 -6.19
CA ARG A 9 -10.64 2.25 -7.61
C ARG A 9 -9.56 1.60 -8.48
N GLN A 10 -9.95 1.15 -9.66
CA GLN A 10 -9.01 0.73 -10.71
C GLN A 10 -8.71 1.93 -11.62
N GLU A 11 -7.43 2.15 -11.90
CA GLU A 11 -6.94 3.20 -12.78
C GLU A 11 -6.92 2.73 -14.25
N GLN A 12 -6.80 3.67 -15.20
CA GLN A 12 -6.83 3.35 -16.64
C GLN A 12 -5.67 2.46 -17.11
N ASP A 13 -4.56 2.45 -16.36
CA ASP A 13 -3.37 1.64 -16.60
C ASP A 13 -3.46 0.23 -15.96
N GLY A 14 -4.59 -0.11 -15.33
CA GLY A 14 -4.83 -1.38 -14.66
C GLY A 14 -4.33 -1.44 -13.22
N THR A 15 -3.65 -0.41 -12.72
CA THR A 15 -3.25 -0.32 -11.32
C THR A 15 -4.44 0.01 -10.41
N ILE A 16 -4.26 -0.11 -9.09
CA ILE A 16 -5.31 0.23 -8.12
C ILE A 16 -4.86 1.37 -7.21
N SER A 17 -5.77 2.29 -6.92
CA SER A 17 -5.58 3.35 -5.94
C SER A 17 -6.58 3.19 -4.81
N PHE A 18 -6.15 3.40 -3.57
CA PHE A 18 -6.97 3.10 -2.40
C PHE A 18 -6.54 3.86 -1.15
N GLY A 19 -7.42 3.83 -0.14
CA GLY A 19 -7.18 4.48 1.14
C GLY A 19 -7.73 5.88 1.19
N ASN A 20 -7.93 6.35 2.42
CA ASN A 20 -8.38 7.70 2.73
C ASN A 20 -8.02 7.98 4.19
N TYR A 21 -6.88 8.63 4.42
CA TYR A 21 -6.44 9.04 5.75
C TYR A 21 -7.18 10.27 6.28
N GLU A 22 -7.90 11.01 5.41
CA GLU A 22 -8.69 12.18 5.80
C GLU A 22 -10.05 11.79 6.39
N ALA A 23 -10.50 10.55 6.15
CA ALA A 23 -11.75 10.04 6.67
C ALA A 23 -11.78 10.09 8.21
N ALA A 24 -12.69 10.91 8.75
CA ALA A 24 -12.87 11.13 10.18
C ALA A 24 -13.39 9.89 10.93
N SER A 25 -14.05 8.97 10.23
CA SER A 25 -14.57 7.73 10.79
C SER A 25 -14.21 6.53 9.91
N LYS A 26 -14.22 5.34 10.50
CA LYS A 26 -13.90 4.07 9.84
C LYS A 26 -14.84 3.81 8.66
N GLN A 27 -14.27 3.71 7.46
CA GLN A 27 -14.95 3.31 6.24
C GLN A 27 -14.47 1.93 5.79
N LYS A 28 -15.33 1.19 5.11
CA LYS A 28 -15.05 -0.16 4.61
C LYS A 28 -15.74 -0.39 3.27
N LEU A 29 -15.11 -1.16 2.40
CA LEU A 29 -15.71 -1.73 1.19
C LEU A 29 -15.23 -3.17 1.07
N ALA A 30 -16.13 -4.08 0.76
CA ALA A 30 -15.85 -5.49 0.52
C ALA A 30 -16.22 -5.83 -0.93
N ASP A 31 -15.72 -6.96 -1.40
CA ASP A 31 -16.09 -7.56 -2.68
C ASP A 31 -15.88 -6.62 -3.89
N PHE A 32 -14.86 -5.75 -3.81
CA PHE A 32 -14.45 -4.93 -4.96
C PHE A 32 -13.63 -5.79 -5.91
N GLU A 33 -14.19 -6.11 -7.08
CA GLU A 33 -13.58 -7.01 -8.06
C GLU A 33 -12.66 -6.25 -9.03
N VAL A 34 -11.43 -6.73 -9.19
CA VAL A 34 -10.47 -6.28 -10.21
C VAL A 34 -9.86 -7.50 -10.86
N ASP A 35 -10.08 -7.68 -12.16
CA ASP A 35 -9.52 -8.79 -12.95
C ASP A 35 -9.75 -10.19 -12.33
N GLY A 36 -10.89 -10.36 -11.64
CA GLY A 36 -11.28 -11.61 -10.95
C GLY A 36 -10.75 -11.77 -9.52
N ASP A 37 -9.92 -10.83 -9.04
CA ASP A 37 -9.48 -10.76 -7.65
C ASP A 37 -10.44 -9.90 -6.83
N LEU A 38 -10.74 -10.32 -5.59
CA LEU A 38 -11.63 -9.60 -4.67
C LEU A 38 -10.84 -8.83 -3.63
N TYR A 39 -11.15 -7.55 -3.51
CA TYR A 39 -10.50 -6.65 -2.58
C TYR A 39 -11.44 -6.27 -1.43
N TYR A 40 -10.90 -6.30 -0.22
CA TYR A 40 -11.52 -5.73 0.97
C TYR A 40 -10.65 -4.58 1.48
N ILE A 41 -11.24 -3.41 1.65
CA ILE A 41 -10.57 -2.25 2.22
C ILE A 41 -11.26 -1.80 3.50
N LYS A 42 -10.45 -1.43 4.49
CA LYS A 42 -10.83 -0.70 5.69
C LYS A 42 -9.89 0.48 5.85
N THR A 43 -10.42 1.70 5.80
CA THR A 43 -9.60 2.91 5.91
C THR A 43 -10.24 3.96 6.81
N TYR A 44 -9.39 4.69 7.53
CA TYR A 44 -9.65 5.97 8.18
C TYR A 44 -8.32 6.54 8.68
N ARG A 45 -8.36 7.70 9.34
CA ARG A 45 -7.18 8.37 9.89
C ARG A 45 -6.14 7.45 10.55
N GLU A 46 -6.54 6.47 11.37
CA GLU A 46 -5.56 5.64 12.10
C GLU A 46 -5.14 4.33 11.40
N ILE A 47 -5.76 3.94 10.29
CA ILE A 47 -5.37 2.72 9.57
C ILE A 47 -5.87 2.73 8.13
N THR A 48 -5.03 2.27 7.21
CA THR A 48 -5.45 1.82 5.87
C THR A 48 -5.06 0.37 5.77
N ARG A 49 -6.03 -0.51 5.55
CA ARG A 49 -5.80 -1.95 5.40
C ARG A 49 -6.53 -2.45 4.16
N VAL A 50 -5.79 -3.10 3.28
CA VAL A 50 -6.29 -3.73 2.06
C VAL A 50 -5.94 -5.21 2.09
N GLU A 51 -6.93 -6.03 1.77
CA GLU A 51 -6.79 -7.46 1.59
C GLU A 51 -7.17 -7.82 0.15
N LYS A 52 -6.42 -8.75 -0.45
CA LYS A 52 -6.66 -9.33 -1.76
C LYS A 52 -6.96 -10.82 -1.59
N ASN A 53 -8.15 -11.26 -2.01
CA ASN A 53 -8.62 -12.64 -1.85
C ASN A 53 -8.53 -13.17 -0.40
N GLY A 54 -8.72 -12.29 0.58
CA GLY A 54 -8.64 -12.61 2.01
C GLY A 54 -7.22 -12.65 2.61
N SER A 55 -6.17 -12.49 1.80
CA SER A 55 -4.78 -12.28 2.27
C SER A 55 -4.47 -10.80 2.39
N LEU A 56 -3.56 -10.43 3.30
CA LEU A 56 -3.13 -9.04 3.41
C LEU A 56 -2.44 -8.61 2.10
N LEU A 57 -2.73 -7.40 1.64
CA LEU A 57 -1.97 -6.76 0.57
C LEU A 57 -1.07 -5.68 1.14
N LEU A 58 -1.68 -4.74 1.87
CA LEU A 58 -1.02 -3.60 2.49
C LEU A 58 -1.77 -3.18 3.74
N GLU A 59 -1.04 -2.87 4.80
CA GLU A 59 -1.55 -2.19 5.99
C GLU A 59 -0.63 -1.01 6.35
N SER A 60 -1.22 0.12 6.73
CA SER A 60 -0.48 1.26 7.25
C SER A 60 -1.02 1.70 8.61
N ILE A 61 -0.12 2.14 9.49
CA ILE A 61 -0.45 2.76 10.77
C ILE A 61 0.40 4.03 10.92
N PRO A 62 -0.21 5.23 10.96
CA PRO A 62 -1.63 5.53 10.70
C PRO A 62 -2.09 5.22 9.27
N GLY A 63 -3.35 5.57 8.96
CA GLY A 63 -3.88 5.52 7.62
C GLY A 63 -3.07 6.35 6.63
N CYS A 64 -3.03 5.86 5.39
CA CYS A 64 -2.40 6.48 4.24
C CYS A 64 -3.35 6.45 3.03
N THR A 65 -2.95 7.15 1.97
CA THR A 65 -3.56 7.07 0.64
C THR A 65 -2.49 6.52 -0.30
N VAL A 66 -2.85 5.52 -1.09
CA VAL A 66 -1.96 4.83 -2.02
C VAL A 66 -2.49 5.03 -3.43
N HIS A 67 -1.62 5.45 -4.34
CA HIS A 67 -1.94 5.67 -5.74
C HIS A 67 -1.15 4.73 -6.64
N HIS A 68 -1.79 4.28 -7.72
CA HIS A 68 -1.18 3.47 -8.77
C HIS A 68 -0.40 2.25 -8.23
N PHE A 69 -0.99 1.52 -7.30
CA PHE A 69 -0.40 0.29 -6.77
C PHE A 69 -0.35 -0.79 -7.85
N ALA A 70 0.86 -1.28 -8.09
CA ALA A 70 1.16 -2.37 -8.99
C ALA A 70 2.10 -3.38 -8.32
N ASN A 71 1.87 -4.66 -8.59
CA ASN A 71 2.73 -5.75 -8.15
C ASN A 71 2.80 -6.81 -9.26
N ASP A 72 3.99 -7.02 -9.83
CA ASP A 72 4.24 -8.01 -10.88
C ASP A 72 4.91 -9.31 -10.36
N GLY A 73 5.06 -9.43 -9.03
CA GLY A 73 5.71 -10.56 -8.35
C GLY A 73 7.23 -10.40 -8.20
N TYR A 74 7.87 -9.50 -8.94
CA TYR A 74 9.27 -9.13 -8.78
C TYR A 74 9.43 -7.73 -8.17
N ARG A 75 8.55 -6.81 -8.55
CA ARG A 75 8.54 -5.41 -8.15
C ARG A 75 7.15 -4.99 -7.69
N VAL A 76 7.12 -4.22 -6.61
CA VAL A 76 5.94 -3.47 -6.16
C VAL A 76 6.22 -1.98 -6.33
N THR A 77 5.27 -1.23 -6.88
CA THR A 77 5.37 0.23 -7.04
C THR A 77 4.06 0.90 -6.67
N PHE A 78 4.14 2.05 -6.00
CA PHE A 78 3.00 2.93 -5.73
C PHE A 78 3.48 4.31 -5.30
N SER A 79 2.64 5.32 -5.44
CA SER A 79 2.84 6.62 -4.78
C SER A 79 2.09 6.64 -3.45
N LEU A 80 2.73 7.12 -2.39
CA LEU A 80 2.22 7.09 -1.03
C LEU A 80 2.04 8.51 -0.47
N GLU A 81 0.88 8.77 0.11
CA GLU A 81 0.58 10.00 0.85
C GLU A 81 0.35 9.67 2.34
N THR A 82 1.00 10.42 3.23
CA THR A 82 0.91 10.25 4.69
C THR A 82 0.87 11.61 5.38
N TYR A 83 0.16 11.69 6.51
CA TYR A 83 0.01 12.95 7.24
C TYR A 83 0.88 13.04 8.52
N ARG A 84 1.59 11.96 8.86
CA ARG A 84 2.58 11.85 9.94
C ARG A 84 3.45 10.61 9.68
N ASP A 85 4.44 10.38 10.53
CA ASP A 85 5.26 9.17 10.50
C ASP A 85 4.39 7.92 10.45
N THR A 86 4.60 7.11 9.41
CA THR A 86 3.72 5.99 9.05
C THR A 86 4.52 4.74 8.82
N THR A 87 4.12 3.67 9.51
CA THR A 87 4.62 2.33 9.27
C THR A 87 3.72 1.66 8.23
N VAL A 88 4.32 1.14 7.16
CA VAL A 88 3.65 0.39 6.10
C VAL A 88 4.12 -1.06 6.15
N THR A 89 3.19 -2.00 6.08
CA THR A 89 3.44 -3.44 6.01
C THR A 89 2.77 -4.04 4.78
N LEU A 90 3.53 -4.75 3.96
CA LEU A 90 3.03 -5.51 2.82
C LEU A 90 3.20 -7.01 3.06
N GLU A 91 2.35 -7.82 2.46
CA GLU A 91 2.56 -9.27 2.33
C GLU A 91 3.11 -9.57 0.93
N LEU A 92 4.35 -10.07 0.88
CA LEU A 92 5.08 -10.46 -0.33
C LEU A 92 5.47 -11.95 -0.22
N GLU A 93 6.28 -12.46 -1.16
CA GLU A 93 6.78 -13.84 -1.07
C GLU A 93 7.67 -14.01 0.17
N SER A 94 7.38 -15.07 0.95
CA SER A 94 8.08 -15.39 2.19
C SER A 94 9.51 -15.88 1.96
N ASP A 95 10.38 -15.66 2.96
CA ASP A 95 11.80 -16.04 2.92
C ASP A 95 12.59 -15.44 1.75
N ARG A 96 12.16 -14.27 1.26
CA ARG A 96 12.83 -13.50 0.20
C ARG A 96 13.39 -12.18 0.71
N GLU A 97 14.47 -11.73 0.07
CA GLU A 97 15.05 -10.42 0.32
C GLU A 97 14.51 -9.38 -0.67
N TYR A 98 14.35 -8.16 -0.18
CA TYR A 98 13.84 -7.04 -0.95
C TYR A 98 14.68 -5.79 -0.67
N LYS A 99 14.85 -4.96 -1.69
CA LYS A 99 15.31 -3.58 -1.57
C LYS A 99 14.11 -2.65 -1.56
N ILE A 100 14.13 -1.63 -0.71
CA ILE A 100 13.11 -0.59 -0.65
C ILE A 100 13.73 0.70 -1.14
N PHE A 101 13.01 1.36 -2.04
CA PHE A 101 13.37 2.64 -2.61
C PHE A 101 12.28 3.67 -2.32
N MET A 102 12.71 4.89 -2.01
CA MET A 102 11.87 6.07 -1.86
C MET A 102 12.43 7.15 -2.79
N ASP A 103 11.63 7.62 -3.76
CA ASP A 103 12.07 8.55 -4.81
C ASP A 103 13.41 8.14 -5.47
N ASP A 104 13.50 6.84 -5.81
CA ASP A 104 14.66 6.17 -6.42
C ASP A 104 15.93 6.05 -5.55
N GLU A 105 15.93 6.53 -4.32
CA GLU A 105 16.99 6.27 -3.34
C GLU A 105 16.75 4.97 -2.59
N GLU A 106 17.76 4.08 -2.53
CA GLU A 106 17.69 2.86 -1.72
C GLU A 106 17.77 3.23 -0.24
N VAL A 107 16.68 3.00 0.50
CA VAL A 107 16.57 3.38 1.91
C VAL A 107 16.74 2.19 2.86
N ASP A 108 16.45 0.97 2.38
CA ASP A 108 16.55 -0.23 3.21
C ASP A 108 16.69 -1.51 2.37
N LYS A 109 17.26 -2.54 2.99
CA LYS A 109 17.28 -3.91 2.50
C LYS A 109 16.74 -4.84 3.60
N VAL A 110 15.63 -5.49 3.30
CA VAL A 110 14.85 -6.27 4.28
C VAL A 110 14.62 -7.69 3.80
N LYS A 111 14.46 -8.62 4.74
CA LYS A 111 14.04 -10.00 4.47
C LYS A 111 12.60 -10.19 4.93
N ALA A 112 11.73 -10.64 4.03
CA ALA A 112 10.36 -10.99 4.38
C ALA A 112 10.36 -12.12 5.42
N ASN A 113 9.48 -12.02 6.42
CA ASN A 113 9.34 -13.07 7.42
C ASN A 113 8.66 -14.32 6.83
N LEU A 114 8.48 -15.36 7.67
CA LEU A 114 7.85 -16.62 7.24
C LEU A 114 6.40 -16.46 6.76
N ALA A 115 5.73 -15.38 7.17
CA ALA A 115 4.39 -15.01 6.71
C ALA A 115 4.43 -14.02 5.53
N GLY A 116 5.57 -13.80 4.89
CA GLY A 116 5.69 -12.92 3.74
C GLY A 116 5.76 -11.42 4.08
N LYS A 117 5.71 -11.04 5.37
CA LYS A 117 5.58 -9.62 5.71
C LYS A 117 6.88 -8.87 5.56
N VAL A 118 6.79 -7.72 4.90
CA VAL A 118 7.81 -6.68 4.78
C VAL A 118 7.26 -5.38 5.36
N THR A 119 8.02 -4.74 6.24
CA THR A 119 7.61 -3.52 6.94
C THR A 119 8.67 -2.43 6.77
N PHE A 120 8.25 -1.21 6.51
CA PHE A 120 9.10 -0.02 6.49
C PHE A 120 8.34 1.19 7.05
N SER A 121 9.07 2.27 7.36
CA SER A 121 8.48 3.50 7.87
C SER A 121 8.82 4.67 6.96
N THR A 122 7.87 5.59 6.81
CA THR A 122 8.07 6.88 6.14
C THR A 122 7.79 8.01 7.13
N GLU A 123 8.37 9.17 6.89
CA GLU A 123 7.96 10.41 7.58
C GLU A 123 6.62 10.93 7.01
N ALA A 124 6.17 12.08 7.50
CA ALA A 124 5.04 12.80 6.92
C ALA A 124 5.37 13.27 5.49
N ILE A 125 4.45 13.07 4.55
CA ILE A 125 4.65 13.37 3.13
C ILE A 125 3.60 14.39 2.67
N GLU A 126 4.02 15.62 2.35
CA GLU A 126 3.10 16.72 2.00
C GLU A 126 2.39 16.55 0.64
N GLN A 127 2.99 15.84 -0.31
CA GLN A 127 2.46 15.66 -1.66
C GLN A 127 2.23 14.18 -1.95
N SER A 128 3.29 13.44 -2.23
CA SER A 128 3.32 11.98 -2.35
C SER A 128 4.77 11.56 -2.56
N ILE A 129 5.19 10.38 -2.11
CA ILE A 129 6.51 9.82 -2.40
C ILE A 129 6.37 8.58 -3.27
N GLN A 130 7.29 8.37 -4.21
CA GLN A 130 7.30 7.14 -4.99
C GLN A 130 7.96 6.02 -4.19
N ILE A 131 7.21 4.96 -3.91
CA ILE A 131 7.72 3.74 -3.29
C ILE A 131 7.98 2.71 -4.39
N ARG A 132 9.13 2.04 -4.31
CA ARG A 132 9.46 0.88 -5.13
C ARG A 132 10.12 -0.19 -4.26
N ILE A 133 9.61 -1.42 -4.30
CA ILE A 133 10.15 -2.57 -3.58
C ILE A 133 10.58 -3.60 -4.62
N GLU A 134 11.83 -4.04 -4.59
CA GLU A 134 12.38 -4.97 -5.57
C GLU A 134 12.90 -6.23 -4.92
N LYS A 135 12.46 -7.38 -5.42
CA LYS A 135 12.94 -8.69 -5.01
C LYS A 135 14.40 -8.89 -5.47
N ILE A 136 15.22 -9.45 -4.58
CA ILE A 136 16.63 -9.79 -4.81
C ILE A 136 16.76 -11.27 -5.15
#